data_AF-S8ANB8-F1
#
_entry.id   AF-S8ANB8-F1
#
_cell.length_a   1.000
_cell.length_b   1.000
_cell.length_c   1.000
_cell.angle_alpha   90.00
_cell.angle_beta   90.00
_cell.angle_gamma   90.00
#
_symmetry.space_group_name_H-M   'P 1'
#
loop_
_entity.id
_entity.type
_entity.pdbx_description
1 polymer ?
#
loop_
_entity_poly.entity_id
_entity_poly.type
_entity_poly.pdbx_seq_one_letter_code
_entity_poly.pdbx_strand_id
1 'polypeptide(L)'
;MPPKQVRAREMASQAIPPVPIGSHQATSNALHRIKFLGELHRWPNFFRGIESYIQSTRWSTKAIKYTHTSGNPEAESHLIGDEAGLQGLFNHSIGYLVGKILEAQSIDLQFADFRCLGSQYAKTPDSILMTMNTAIPELNMVGELKVWWIEEHDLVVAYGNESALRRLLAQPIQYMKDLNCMYGFMSNYRQTIFLRQQLICGKWVVDYSPVILASTSYIKTDLGDFLATPIVSLRQCFLAIAHQAKTQGPVLNLTPNWQWVM
;
A
#
# COMPACT_ATOMS: atom_id res chain seq x y z
N MET A 1 -23.27 -28.04 -3.91
CA MET A 1 -21.85 -28.13 -4.31
C MET A 1 -20.98 -27.68 -3.14
N PRO A 2 -19.82 -28.31 -2.88
CA PRO A 2 -18.94 -27.93 -1.78
C PRO A 2 -18.31 -26.54 -2.01
N PRO A 3 -17.98 -25.79 -0.94
CA PRO A 3 -17.36 -24.48 -1.05
C PRO A 3 -15.98 -24.57 -1.71
N LYS A 4 -15.67 -23.66 -2.65
CA LYS A 4 -14.38 -23.61 -3.33
C LYS A 4 -13.35 -22.94 -2.42
N GLN A 5 -12.24 -23.62 -2.18
CA GLN A 5 -11.08 -23.07 -1.48
C GLN A 5 -10.32 -22.09 -2.37
N VAL A 6 -10.03 -20.91 -1.83
CA VAL A 6 -9.16 -19.90 -2.45
C VAL A 6 -7.82 -19.90 -1.71
N ARG A 7 -6.73 -20.06 -2.46
CA ARG A 7 -5.36 -20.14 -1.92
C ARG A 7 -4.63 -18.81 -1.99
N ALA A 8 -3.49 -18.71 -1.31
CA ALA A 8 -2.66 -17.51 -1.24
C ALA A 8 -2.34 -16.87 -2.60
N ARG A 9 -1.90 -17.67 -3.57
CA ARG A 9 -1.56 -17.15 -4.91
C ARG A 9 -2.78 -16.62 -5.66
N GLU A 10 -3.88 -17.34 -5.59
CA GLU A 10 -5.14 -16.97 -6.24
C GLU A 10 -5.68 -15.67 -5.62
N MET A 11 -5.72 -15.58 -4.30
CA MET A 11 -6.15 -14.36 -3.58
C MET A 11 -5.24 -13.17 -3.89
N ALA A 12 -3.93 -13.36 -3.86
CA ALA A 12 -2.98 -12.31 -4.21
C ALA A 12 -3.20 -11.80 -5.64
N SER A 13 -3.55 -12.68 -6.58
CA SER A 13 -3.69 -12.34 -8.00
C SER A 13 -4.98 -11.59 -8.35
N GLN A 14 -5.97 -11.56 -7.47
CA GLN A 14 -7.28 -10.95 -7.73
C GLN A 14 -7.25 -9.43 -7.55
N ALA A 15 -8.04 -8.75 -8.39
CA ALA A 15 -8.44 -7.37 -8.17
C ALA A 15 -9.19 -7.19 -6.84
N ILE A 16 -9.24 -5.95 -6.38
CA ILE A 16 -9.96 -5.53 -5.19
C ILE A 16 -11.42 -5.21 -5.57
N PRO A 17 -12.41 -5.54 -4.71
CA PRO A 17 -13.81 -5.19 -4.96
C PRO A 17 -14.01 -3.68 -5.15
N PRO A 18 -14.94 -3.25 -6.01
CA PRO A 18 -15.29 -1.85 -6.16
C PRO A 18 -15.90 -1.30 -4.87
N VAL A 19 -15.79 0.02 -4.65
CA VAL A 19 -16.38 0.68 -3.49
C VAL A 19 -17.86 0.97 -3.75
N PRO A 20 -18.78 0.52 -2.89
CA PRO A 20 -20.17 0.96 -2.93
C PRO A 20 -20.27 2.39 -2.36
N ILE A 21 -20.68 3.35 -3.17
CA ILE A 21 -20.68 4.78 -2.82
C ILE A 21 -22.06 5.23 -2.36
N GLY A 22 -22.12 6.00 -1.26
CA GLY A 22 -23.34 6.65 -0.79
C GLY A 22 -23.78 7.84 -1.66
N SER A 23 -25.03 8.27 -1.50
CA SER A 23 -25.57 9.45 -2.18
C SER A 23 -25.01 10.78 -1.66
N HIS A 24 -24.38 10.77 -0.48
CA HIS A 24 -23.73 11.92 0.14
C HIS A 24 -22.27 11.58 0.41
N GLN A 25 -21.38 12.53 0.13
CA GLN A 25 -19.93 12.35 0.18
C GLN A 25 -19.26 13.53 0.87
N ALA A 26 -18.13 13.28 1.51
CA ALA A 26 -17.24 14.32 1.99
C ALA A 26 -16.81 15.22 0.81
N THR A 27 -16.87 16.53 1.00
CA THR A 27 -16.62 17.53 -0.05
C THR A 27 -15.34 18.34 0.18
N SER A 28 -14.70 18.18 1.34
CA SER A 28 -13.49 18.92 1.69
C SER A 28 -12.22 18.17 1.31
N ASN A 29 -11.25 18.92 0.77
CA ASN A 29 -9.89 18.44 0.56
C ASN A 29 -9.18 18.22 1.91
N ALA A 30 -8.69 17.01 2.13
CA ALA A 30 -8.04 16.59 3.38
C ALA A 30 -6.51 16.58 3.28
N LEU A 31 -5.93 17.02 2.16
CA LEU A 31 -4.49 17.18 2.05
C LEU A 31 -3.99 18.27 2.99
N HIS A 32 -2.97 17.92 3.76
CA HIS A 32 -2.30 18.87 4.62
C HIS A 32 -1.61 19.97 3.78
N ARG A 33 -1.51 21.17 4.35
CA ARG A 33 -0.81 22.31 3.75
C ARG A 33 0.70 22.16 3.86
N ILE A 34 1.24 21.07 3.33
CA ILE A 34 2.65 20.71 3.30
C ILE A 34 3.05 20.20 1.92
N LYS A 35 4.35 20.26 1.61
CA LYS A 35 4.93 19.84 0.34
C LYS A 35 6.27 19.14 0.58
N PHE A 36 6.50 18.04 -0.14
CA PHE A 36 7.81 17.40 -0.16
C PHE A 36 8.81 18.20 -1.01
N LEU A 37 9.96 18.53 -0.40
CA LEU A 37 11.01 19.37 -0.96
C LEU A 37 12.23 18.60 -1.47
N GLY A 38 12.41 17.35 -1.04
CA GLY A 38 13.53 16.51 -1.46
C GLY A 38 13.44 16.04 -2.92
N GLU A 39 14.37 15.18 -3.33
CA GLU A 39 14.34 14.61 -4.69
C GLU A 39 13.31 13.47 -4.78
N LEU A 40 12.47 13.51 -5.82
CA LEU A 40 11.53 12.45 -6.16
C LEU A 40 12.03 11.70 -7.39
N HIS A 41 12.22 10.40 -7.26
CA HIS A 41 12.62 9.54 -8.36
C HIS A 41 11.52 8.52 -8.67
N ARG A 42 11.33 8.21 -9.95
CA ARG A 42 10.50 7.06 -10.30
C ARG A 42 11.22 5.81 -9.84
N TRP A 43 10.50 4.89 -9.21
CA TRP A 43 11.05 3.61 -8.79
C TRP A 43 11.32 2.74 -10.03
N PRO A 44 12.59 2.56 -10.44
CA PRO A 44 12.91 1.86 -11.67
C PRO A 44 12.57 0.38 -11.55
N ASN A 45 12.08 -0.22 -12.64
CA ASN A 45 11.75 -1.64 -12.74
C ASN A 45 10.75 -2.15 -11.69
N PHE A 46 9.92 -1.27 -11.11
CA PHE A 46 8.99 -1.61 -10.04
C PHE A 46 8.17 -2.89 -10.34
N PHE A 47 7.36 -2.88 -11.41
CA PHE A 47 6.50 -4.02 -11.77
C PHE A 47 7.28 -5.31 -12.03
N ARG A 48 8.45 -5.21 -12.66
CA ARG A 48 9.33 -6.36 -12.91
C ARG A 48 9.92 -6.92 -11.62
N GLY A 49 10.26 -6.06 -10.66
CA GLY A 49 10.66 -6.46 -9.31
C GLY A 49 9.54 -7.21 -8.57
N ILE A 50 8.31 -6.69 -8.62
CA ILE A 50 7.14 -7.36 -8.04
C ILE A 50 6.91 -8.72 -8.69
N GLU A 51 6.86 -8.80 -10.02
CA GLU A 51 6.63 -10.06 -10.71
C GLU A 51 7.74 -11.08 -10.41
N SER A 52 9.01 -10.67 -10.41
CA SER A 52 10.14 -11.55 -10.09
C SER A 52 10.01 -12.14 -8.69
N TYR A 53 9.60 -11.34 -7.69
CA TYR A 53 9.29 -11.82 -6.35
C TYR A 53 8.13 -12.83 -6.37
N ILE A 54 7.02 -12.51 -7.04
CA ILE A 54 5.84 -13.37 -7.11
C ILE A 54 6.13 -14.72 -7.78
N GLN A 55 6.95 -14.72 -8.84
CA GLN A 55 7.34 -15.92 -9.57
C GLN A 55 8.34 -16.79 -8.79
N SER A 56 9.25 -16.18 -8.03
CA SER A 56 10.21 -16.90 -7.17
C SER A 56 9.62 -17.35 -5.83
N THR A 57 8.48 -16.79 -5.42
CA THR A 57 7.80 -17.14 -4.16
C THR A 57 7.30 -18.58 -4.20
N ARG A 58 7.71 -19.38 -3.20
CA ARG A 58 7.13 -20.70 -2.94
C ARG A 58 5.80 -20.53 -2.21
N TRP A 59 4.70 -20.64 -2.94
CA TRP A 59 3.37 -20.40 -2.38
C TRP A 59 2.89 -21.49 -1.43
N SER A 60 2.43 -21.08 -0.24
CA SER A 60 1.68 -21.92 0.69
C SER A 60 0.42 -22.53 0.06
N THR A 61 0.13 -23.79 0.43
CA THR A 61 -1.07 -24.52 0.02
C THR A 61 -2.27 -24.30 0.96
N LYS A 62 -2.09 -23.54 2.04
CA LYS A 62 -3.15 -23.22 3.00
C LYS A 62 -4.30 -22.47 2.31
N ALA A 63 -5.53 -22.85 2.63
CA ALA A 63 -6.72 -22.12 2.21
C ALA A 63 -6.81 -20.80 2.99
N ILE A 64 -7.00 -19.69 2.28
CA ILE A 64 -7.19 -18.36 2.87
C ILE A 64 -8.66 -18.04 3.05
N LYS A 65 -9.49 -18.45 2.09
CA LYS A 65 -10.92 -18.18 2.07
C LYS A 65 -11.67 -19.37 1.48
N TYR A 66 -12.92 -19.55 1.90
CA TYR A 66 -13.87 -20.46 1.28
C TYR A 66 -14.94 -19.63 0.56
N THR A 67 -15.25 -19.99 -0.68
CA THR A 67 -16.27 -19.31 -1.48
C THR A 67 -17.49 -20.21 -1.64
N HIS A 68 -18.67 -19.62 -1.45
CA HIS A 68 -19.95 -20.31 -1.58
C HIS A 68 -20.52 -20.10 -2.98
N THR A 69 -21.23 -21.10 -3.51
CA THR A 69 -21.90 -21.02 -4.81
C THR A 69 -23.14 -20.12 -4.82
N SER A 70 -23.70 -19.78 -3.65
CA SER A 70 -24.91 -18.96 -3.49
C SER A 70 -24.66 -17.44 -3.54
N GLY A 71 -23.52 -17.01 -4.05
CA GLY A 71 -23.06 -15.60 -4.03
C GLY A 71 -21.84 -15.42 -3.13
N ASN A 72 -21.19 -14.25 -3.22
CA ASN A 72 -20.10 -13.87 -2.30
C ASN A 72 -20.72 -13.24 -1.04
N PRO A 73 -20.83 -13.96 0.09
CA PRO A 73 -21.36 -13.39 1.33
C PRO A 73 -20.49 -12.24 1.90
N GLU A 74 -19.27 -12.10 1.39
CA GLU A 74 -18.34 -11.00 1.72
C GLU A 74 -18.37 -9.88 0.66
N ALA A 75 -19.44 -9.77 -0.13
CA ALA A 75 -19.64 -8.60 -0.97
C ALA A 75 -19.96 -7.41 -0.05
N GLU A 76 -19.12 -6.36 -0.11
CA GLU A 76 -19.32 -5.17 0.71
C GLU A 76 -20.67 -4.52 0.40
N SER A 77 -21.51 -4.39 1.43
CA SER A 77 -22.80 -3.70 1.34
C SER A 77 -22.81 -2.37 2.08
N HIS A 78 -21.71 -2.01 2.75
CA HIS A 78 -21.59 -0.76 3.49
C HIS A 78 -21.30 0.41 2.54
N LEU A 79 -22.26 1.32 2.38
CA LEU A 79 -22.08 2.52 1.57
C LEU A 79 -21.04 3.46 2.18
N ILE A 80 -20.05 3.85 1.39
CA ILE A 80 -18.96 4.73 1.80
C ILE A 80 -19.28 6.18 1.39
N GLY A 81 -19.17 7.10 2.33
CA GLY A 81 -19.35 8.54 2.11
C GLY A 81 -18.19 9.42 2.57
N ASP A 82 -17.21 8.87 3.30
CA ASP A 82 -16.10 9.65 3.86
C ASP A 82 -14.80 8.82 3.96
N GLU A 83 -13.74 9.45 4.47
CA GLU A 83 -12.44 8.82 4.68
C GLU A 83 -12.50 7.67 5.69
N ALA A 84 -13.28 7.78 6.77
CA ALA A 84 -13.36 6.74 7.79
C ALA A 84 -13.95 5.44 7.23
N GLY A 85 -15.04 5.53 6.46
CA GLY A 85 -15.61 4.38 5.77
C GLY A 85 -14.63 3.77 4.76
N LEU A 86 -13.88 4.62 4.04
CA LEU A 86 -12.86 4.16 3.09
C LEU A 86 -11.70 3.43 3.79
N GLN A 87 -11.26 3.92 4.94
CA GLN A 87 -10.24 3.26 5.76
C GLN A 87 -10.72 1.88 6.22
N GLY A 88 -11.97 1.76 6.68
CA GLY A 88 -12.56 0.47 7.04
C GLY A 88 -12.56 -0.53 5.88
N LEU A 89 -12.97 -0.08 4.69
CA LEU A 89 -12.98 -0.91 3.48
C LEU A 89 -11.56 -1.29 3.02
N PHE A 90 -10.59 -0.38 3.11
CA PHE A 90 -9.19 -0.67 2.85
C PHE A 90 -8.65 -1.73 3.82
N ASN A 91 -8.93 -1.58 5.12
CA ASN A 91 -8.52 -2.53 6.14
C ASN A 91 -9.10 -3.92 5.92
N HIS A 92 -10.35 -4.03 5.42
CA HIS A 92 -10.92 -5.31 5.03
C HIS A 92 -10.26 -5.88 3.75
N SER A 93 -10.22 -5.10 2.68
CA SER A 93 -9.82 -5.58 1.34
C SER A 93 -8.32 -5.82 1.16
N ILE A 94 -7.50 -5.03 1.86
CA ILE A 94 -6.04 -5.12 1.88
C ILE A 94 -5.57 -5.64 3.22
N GLY A 95 -5.85 -4.93 4.32
CA GLY A 95 -5.28 -5.25 5.63
C GLY A 95 -5.51 -6.70 6.06
N TYR A 96 -6.76 -7.12 6.06
CA TYR A 96 -7.17 -8.48 6.44
C TYR A 96 -6.73 -9.52 5.40
N LEU A 97 -7.04 -9.32 4.11
CA LEU A 97 -6.75 -10.32 3.08
C LEU A 97 -5.25 -10.50 2.82
N VAL A 98 -4.48 -9.41 2.74
CA VAL A 98 -3.01 -9.48 2.63
C VAL A 98 -2.41 -9.98 3.93
N GLY A 99 -2.94 -9.60 5.10
CA GLY A 99 -2.57 -10.19 6.39
C GLY A 99 -2.70 -11.71 6.42
N LYS A 100 -3.81 -12.26 5.90
CA LYS A 100 -3.98 -13.72 5.76
C LYS A 100 -3.00 -14.36 4.77
N ILE A 101 -2.62 -13.65 3.71
CA ILE A 101 -1.57 -14.12 2.79
C ILE A 101 -0.22 -14.17 3.51
N LEU A 102 0.14 -13.11 4.25
CA LEU A 102 1.38 -13.05 5.03
C LEU A 102 1.45 -14.18 6.07
N GLU A 103 0.37 -14.38 6.84
CA GLU A 103 0.22 -15.48 7.79
C GLU A 103 0.39 -16.85 7.11
N ALA A 104 -0.27 -17.07 5.96
CA ALA A 104 -0.18 -18.31 5.22
C ALA A 104 1.23 -18.60 4.69
N GLN A 105 1.99 -17.55 4.34
CA GLN A 105 3.39 -17.61 3.90
C GLN A 105 4.40 -17.59 5.06
N SER A 106 3.93 -17.58 6.31
CA SER A 106 4.79 -17.46 7.50
C SER A 106 5.67 -16.21 7.51
N ILE A 107 5.17 -15.13 6.90
CA ILE A 107 5.79 -13.80 6.98
C ILE A 107 5.17 -13.10 8.20
N ASP A 108 5.92 -13.06 9.29
CA ASP A 108 5.52 -12.33 10.50
C ASP A 108 5.51 -10.82 10.25
N LEU A 109 4.35 -10.31 9.82
CA LEU A 109 3.96 -8.92 9.62
C LEU A 109 2.44 -8.83 9.74
N GLN A 110 1.93 -7.74 10.31
CA GLN A 110 0.51 -7.48 10.43
C GLN A 110 0.19 -6.02 10.08
N PHE A 111 -0.92 -5.83 9.36
CA PHE A 111 -1.51 -4.51 9.23
C PHE A 111 -2.16 -4.13 10.56
N ALA A 112 -2.00 -2.88 10.96
CA ALA A 112 -2.53 -2.37 12.22
C ALA A 112 -2.84 -0.87 12.13
N ASP A 113 -3.63 -0.40 13.08
CA ASP A 113 -3.76 1.03 13.36
C ASP A 113 -2.47 1.53 14.04
N PHE A 114 -2.11 2.79 13.82
CA PHE A 114 -0.84 3.33 14.34
C PHE A 114 -0.71 3.23 15.87
N ARG A 115 -1.83 3.29 16.61
CA ARG A 115 -1.83 3.17 18.08
C ARG A 115 -1.28 1.85 18.58
N CYS A 116 -1.36 0.77 17.79
CA CYS A 116 -0.79 -0.54 18.13
C CYS A 116 0.73 -0.52 18.28
N LEU A 117 1.42 0.46 17.68
CA LEU A 117 2.87 0.62 17.80
C LEU A 117 3.30 1.10 19.20
N GLY A 118 2.40 1.71 19.98
CA GLY A 118 2.75 2.28 21.29
C GLY A 118 3.69 3.50 21.23
N SER A 119 3.81 4.12 20.05
CA SER A 119 4.66 5.29 19.83
C SER A 119 4.11 6.56 20.49
N GLN A 120 4.99 7.43 20.98
CA GLN A 120 4.66 8.77 21.48
C GLN A 120 4.55 9.83 20.38
N TYR A 121 4.73 9.44 19.11
CA TYR A 121 4.62 10.34 17.98
C TYR A 121 3.20 10.96 17.90
N ALA A 122 3.15 12.27 17.66
CA ALA A 122 1.92 13.05 17.81
C ALA A 122 0.94 12.92 16.62
N LYS A 123 1.42 12.53 15.43
CA LYS A 123 0.57 12.33 14.25
C LYS A 123 0.20 10.87 14.10
N THR A 124 -0.83 10.60 13.30
CA THR A 124 -1.42 9.26 13.16
C THR A 124 -1.47 8.90 11.67
N PRO A 125 -0.53 8.08 11.16
CA PRO A 125 -0.73 7.37 9.90
C PRO A 125 -2.03 6.56 9.91
N ASP A 126 -2.75 6.54 8.79
CA ASP A 126 -4.03 5.84 8.68
C ASP A 126 -3.89 4.32 8.74
N SER A 127 -2.74 3.79 8.33
CA SER A 127 -2.45 2.36 8.38
C SER A 127 -0.96 2.14 8.56
N ILE A 128 -0.58 1.11 9.30
CA ILE A 128 0.81 0.66 9.40
C ILE A 128 0.94 -0.83 9.13
N LEU A 129 2.14 -1.24 8.73
CA LEU A 129 2.57 -2.63 8.74
C LEU A 129 3.68 -2.79 9.78
N MET A 130 3.55 -3.76 10.67
CA MET A 130 4.47 -3.96 11.77
C MET A 130 4.74 -5.43 12.07
N THR A 131 5.90 -5.70 12.67
CA THR A 131 6.26 -7.01 13.22
C THR A 131 5.81 -7.08 14.69
N MET A 132 5.04 -8.11 15.05
CA MET A 132 4.43 -8.25 16.39
C MET A 132 5.14 -9.23 17.31
N ASN A 133 5.83 -10.26 16.80
CA ASN A 133 6.41 -11.31 17.65
C ASN A 133 7.80 -10.94 18.22
N THR A 134 8.14 -9.66 18.25
CA THR A 134 9.35 -9.13 18.86
C THR A 134 9.04 -8.54 20.23
N ALA A 135 10.03 -8.50 21.13
CA ALA A 135 9.86 -7.88 22.45
C ALA A 135 9.46 -6.39 22.37
N ILE A 136 9.83 -5.74 21.26
CA ILE A 136 9.45 -4.36 20.92
C ILE A 136 8.85 -4.41 19.52
N PRO A 137 7.59 -3.97 19.32
CA PRO A 137 6.98 -3.97 18.00
C PRO A 137 7.77 -3.08 17.02
N GLU A 138 8.03 -3.60 15.84
CA GLU A 138 8.84 -2.91 14.81
C GLU A 138 7.95 -2.41 13.68
N LEU A 139 8.06 -1.12 13.34
CA LEU A 139 7.35 -0.51 12.22
C LEU A 139 8.08 -0.80 10.89
N ASN A 140 7.39 -1.41 9.94
CA ASN A 140 7.95 -1.78 8.64
C ASN A 140 7.41 -0.91 7.49
N MET A 141 6.18 -0.40 7.60
CA MET A 141 5.57 0.44 6.56
C MET A 141 4.54 1.40 7.15
N VAL A 142 4.42 2.59 6.56
CA VAL A 142 3.36 3.58 6.90
C VAL A 142 2.47 3.88 5.70
N GLY A 143 1.18 4.10 5.94
CA GLY A 143 0.17 4.35 4.92
C GLY A 143 -0.65 5.59 5.22
N GLU A 144 -0.97 6.32 4.16
CA GLU A 144 -1.95 7.41 4.17
C GLU A 144 -3.07 7.08 3.17
N LEU A 145 -4.30 7.39 3.56
CA LEU A 145 -5.52 7.11 2.82
C LEU A 145 -6.30 8.39 2.56
N LYS A 146 -6.79 8.56 1.33
CA LYS A 146 -7.60 9.71 0.90
C LYS A 146 -8.80 9.25 0.08
N VAL A 147 -9.90 10.01 0.06
CA VAL A 147 -11.05 9.68 -0.80
C VAL A 147 -10.81 10.04 -2.25
N TRP A 148 -11.20 9.19 -3.21
CA TRP A 148 -10.86 9.39 -4.63
C TRP A 148 -11.78 10.36 -5.39
N TRP A 149 -12.94 10.74 -4.81
CA TRP A 149 -13.90 11.63 -5.47
C TRP A 149 -13.56 13.12 -5.28
N ILE A 150 -12.53 13.43 -4.49
CA ILE A 150 -11.92 14.76 -4.42
C ILE A 150 -10.80 14.81 -5.45
N GLU A 151 -10.83 15.79 -6.35
CA GLU A 151 -9.91 15.88 -7.49
C GLU A 151 -8.44 15.90 -7.08
N GLU A 152 -8.10 16.62 -6.01
CA GLU A 152 -6.72 16.71 -5.51
C GLU A 152 -6.19 15.40 -4.93
N HIS A 153 -7.08 14.44 -4.64
CA HIS A 153 -6.74 13.11 -4.17
C HIS A 153 -6.61 12.08 -5.32
N ASP A 154 -6.79 12.49 -6.58
CA ASP A 154 -6.57 11.60 -7.72
C ASP A 154 -5.07 11.43 -7.97
N LEU A 155 -4.58 10.22 -7.75
CA LEU A 155 -3.17 9.86 -7.85
C LEU A 155 -2.70 9.90 -9.31
N VAL A 156 -3.54 9.58 -10.30
CA VAL A 156 -3.17 9.61 -11.72
C VAL A 156 -3.02 11.05 -12.21
N VAL A 157 -3.96 11.92 -11.82
CA VAL A 157 -3.88 13.36 -12.13
C VAL A 157 -2.64 13.96 -11.48
N ALA A 158 -2.41 13.68 -10.19
CA ALA A 158 -1.22 14.15 -9.48
C ALA A 158 0.08 13.61 -10.10
N TYR A 159 0.11 12.36 -10.57
CA TYR A 159 1.27 11.74 -11.20
C TYR A 159 1.79 12.50 -12.43
N GLY A 160 0.89 13.15 -13.17
CA GLY A 160 1.22 13.98 -14.33
C GLY A 160 1.71 15.39 -13.98
N ASN A 161 1.60 15.82 -12.71
CA ASN A 161 1.96 17.15 -12.24
C ASN A 161 2.84 17.07 -10.98
N GLU A 162 4.14 17.30 -11.14
CA GLU A 162 5.11 17.17 -10.05
C GLU A 162 4.75 17.99 -8.80
N SER A 163 4.21 19.20 -8.97
CA SER A 163 3.81 20.05 -7.84
C SER A 163 2.64 19.46 -7.07
N ALA A 164 1.65 18.89 -7.78
CA ALA A 164 0.54 18.16 -7.17
C ALA A 164 1.02 16.88 -6.49
N LEU A 165 1.85 16.08 -7.17
CA LEU A 165 2.43 14.85 -6.61
C LEU A 165 3.20 15.10 -5.31
N ARG A 166 4.03 16.16 -5.26
CA ARG A 166 4.79 16.53 -4.06
C ARG A 166 3.93 16.91 -2.87
N ARG A 167 2.75 17.51 -3.11
CA ARG A 167 1.78 17.82 -2.03
C ARG A 167 1.07 16.56 -1.59
N LEU A 168 0.59 15.77 -2.54
CA LEU A 168 -0.09 14.51 -2.29
C LEU A 168 0.78 13.55 -1.46
N LEU A 169 2.05 13.36 -1.82
CA LEU A 169 2.94 12.42 -1.13
C LEU A 169 3.59 12.99 0.14
N ALA A 170 3.46 14.29 0.42
CA ALA A 170 4.18 14.94 1.52
C ALA A 170 3.89 14.32 2.89
N GLN A 171 2.62 14.01 3.16
CA GLN A 171 2.18 13.46 4.43
C GLN A 171 2.78 12.07 4.73
N PRO A 172 2.63 11.04 3.86
CA PRO A 172 3.26 9.75 4.12
C PRO A 172 4.79 9.85 4.12
N ILE A 173 5.41 10.70 3.30
CA ILE A 173 6.87 10.91 3.32
C ILE A 173 7.34 11.51 4.64
N GLN A 174 6.55 12.41 5.23
CA GLN A 174 6.85 12.96 6.55
C GLN A 174 6.81 11.87 7.62
N TYR A 175 5.79 11.01 7.62
CA TYR A 175 5.73 9.88 8.55
C TYR A 175 6.90 8.91 8.36
N MET A 176 7.24 8.60 7.11
CA MET A 176 8.38 7.73 6.79
C MET A 176 9.68 8.27 7.41
N LYS A 177 9.92 9.59 7.35
CA LYS A 177 11.07 10.21 8.00
C LYS A 177 10.95 10.20 9.52
N ASP A 178 9.86 10.74 10.05
CA ASP A 178 9.68 10.96 11.49
C ASP A 178 9.68 9.65 12.29
N LEU A 179 9.25 8.55 11.67
CA LEU A 179 9.17 7.22 12.26
C LEU A 179 10.30 6.28 11.81
N ASN A 180 11.34 6.80 11.15
CA ASN A 180 12.49 6.02 10.66
C ASN A 180 12.09 4.81 9.78
N CYS A 181 11.06 4.97 8.96
CA CYS A 181 10.48 3.90 8.15
C CYS A 181 10.89 4.05 6.67
N MET A 182 11.50 3.01 6.09
CA MET A 182 11.96 3.09 4.69
C MET A 182 10.80 3.08 3.70
N TYR A 183 9.72 2.37 3.98
CA TYR A 183 8.64 2.14 3.04
C TYR A 183 7.35 2.83 3.47
N GLY A 184 6.58 3.27 2.49
CA GLY A 184 5.25 3.80 2.74
C GLY A 184 4.36 3.71 1.52
N PHE A 185 3.12 4.16 1.65
CA PHE A 185 2.20 4.25 0.53
C PHE A 185 1.21 5.39 0.70
N MET A 186 0.75 5.92 -0.44
CA MET A 186 -0.43 6.76 -0.55
C MET A 186 -1.48 5.97 -1.33
N SER A 187 -2.70 5.88 -0.83
CA SER A 187 -3.79 5.20 -1.53
C SER A 187 -5.10 5.97 -1.43
N ASN A 188 -5.88 5.94 -2.49
CA ASN A 188 -7.28 6.36 -2.45
C ASN A 188 -8.25 5.17 -2.62
N TYR A 189 -7.78 3.99 -2.19
CA TYR A 189 -8.35 2.67 -2.43
C TYR A 189 -8.34 2.24 -3.90
N ARG A 190 -8.75 3.08 -4.84
CA ARG A 190 -8.81 2.76 -6.28
C ARG A 190 -7.43 2.80 -6.94
N GLN A 191 -6.57 3.67 -6.44
CA GLN A 191 -5.23 3.93 -6.91
C GLN A 191 -4.29 3.88 -5.70
N THR A 192 -3.08 3.36 -5.91
CA THR A 192 -2.03 3.35 -4.87
C THR A 192 -0.69 3.70 -5.49
N ILE A 193 0.12 4.47 -4.76
CA ILE A 193 1.54 4.71 -5.04
C ILE A 193 2.33 4.20 -3.83
N PHE A 194 3.30 3.33 -4.07
CA PHE A 194 4.27 2.89 -3.08
C PHE A 194 5.48 3.82 -3.06
N LEU A 195 6.06 3.99 -1.88
CA LEU A 195 7.16 4.90 -1.61
C LEU A 195 8.33 4.14 -0.98
N ARG A 196 9.54 4.57 -1.30
CA ARG A 196 10.78 4.06 -0.69
C ARG A 196 11.77 5.19 -0.48
N GLN A 197 12.19 5.43 0.76
CA GLN A 197 13.33 6.31 1.05
C GLN A 197 14.64 5.60 0.70
N GLN A 198 15.57 6.29 0.05
CA GLN A 198 16.90 5.75 -0.26
C GLN A 198 17.98 6.79 -0.02
N LEU A 199 19.19 6.32 0.32
CA LEU A 199 20.39 7.15 0.38
C LEU A 199 21.18 6.95 -0.92
N ILE A 200 21.15 7.93 -1.82
CA ILE A 200 21.86 7.89 -3.10
C ILE A 200 22.94 8.95 -3.07
N CYS A 201 24.20 8.55 -3.29
CA CYS A 201 25.36 9.46 -3.28
C CYS A 201 25.42 10.37 -2.04
N GLY A 202 25.06 9.84 -0.86
CA GLY A 202 25.05 10.59 0.40
C GLY A 202 23.83 11.51 0.62
N LYS A 203 22.85 11.53 -0.30
CA LYS A 203 21.62 12.31 -0.19
C LYS A 203 20.39 11.43 -0.05
N TRP A 204 19.52 11.74 0.90
CA TRP A 204 18.23 11.07 1.02
C TRP A 204 17.30 11.52 -0.10
N VAL A 205 16.68 10.55 -0.75
CA VAL A 205 15.69 10.74 -1.83
C VAL A 205 14.48 9.84 -1.57
N VAL A 206 13.37 10.10 -2.26
CA VAL A 206 12.19 9.23 -2.21
C VAL A 206 11.91 8.70 -3.62
N ASP A 207 11.91 7.38 -3.76
CA ASP A 207 11.36 6.71 -4.93
C ASP A 207 9.84 6.57 -4.79
N TYR A 208 9.13 6.70 -5.91
CA TYR A 208 7.69 6.44 -6.00
C TYR A 208 7.38 5.47 -7.14
N SER A 209 6.51 4.49 -6.89
CA SER A 209 6.06 3.53 -7.90
C SER A 209 5.19 4.21 -8.97
N PRO A 210 4.97 3.58 -10.14
CA PRO A 210 3.81 3.88 -10.98
C PRO A 210 2.52 3.78 -10.17
N VAL A 211 1.43 4.40 -10.66
CA VAL A 211 0.11 4.23 -10.03
C VAL A 211 -0.42 2.82 -10.26
N ILE A 212 -0.80 2.13 -9.19
CA ILE A 212 -1.37 0.78 -9.24
C ILE A 212 -2.88 0.90 -9.08
N LEU A 213 -3.62 0.34 -10.06
CA LEU A 213 -5.07 0.33 -10.03
C LEU A 213 -5.58 -0.90 -9.26
N ALA A 214 -6.52 -0.66 -8.36
CA ALA A 214 -7.15 -1.69 -7.54
C ALA A 214 -7.97 -2.70 -8.36
N SER A 215 -8.46 -2.28 -9.53
CA SER A 215 -9.19 -3.13 -10.48
C SER A 215 -8.30 -4.09 -11.27
N THR A 216 -6.97 -3.96 -11.18
CA THR A 216 -6.05 -4.82 -11.92
C THR A 216 -5.93 -6.19 -11.27
N SER A 217 -6.23 -7.24 -12.04
CA SER A 217 -5.88 -8.62 -11.72
C SER A 217 -4.53 -8.98 -12.35
N TYR A 218 -3.77 -9.86 -11.71
CA TYR A 218 -2.49 -10.34 -12.22
C TYR A 218 -2.69 -11.07 -13.55
N ILE A 219 -1.88 -10.71 -14.55
CA ILE A 219 -1.75 -11.44 -15.80
C ILE A 219 -0.28 -11.84 -15.90
N LYS A 220 -0.03 -13.15 -15.94
CA LYS A 220 1.33 -13.67 -16.05
C LYS A 220 1.94 -13.21 -17.36
N THR A 221 3.09 -12.54 -17.28
CA THR A 221 3.84 -12.12 -18.46
C THR A 221 4.29 -13.35 -19.25
N ASP A 222 4.12 -13.29 -20.58
CA ASP A 222 4.66 -14.33 -21.46
C ASP A 222 6.19 -14.23 -21.46
N LEU A 223 6.85 -15.38 -21.25
CA LEU A 223 8.32 -15.46 -21.22
C LEU A 223 8.95 -15.13 -22.58
N GLY A 224 8.17 -15.13 -23.67
CA GLY A 224 8.61 -14.72 -25.01
C GLY A 224 8.65 -13.21 -25.24
N ASP A 225 8.01 -12.39 -24.40
CA ASP A 225 7.96 -10.93 -24.57
C ASP A 225 8.73 -10.21 -23.45
N PHE A 226 10.04 -10.05 -23.67
CA PHE A 226 10.95 -9.37 -22.74
C PHE A 226 10.72 -7.85 -22.63
N LEU A 227 9.94 -7.27 -23.56
CA LEU A 227 9.62 -5.84 -23.58
C LEU A 227 8.27 -5.54 -22.92
N ALA A 228 7.41 -6.54 -22.73
CA ALA A 228 6.17 -6.39 -21.99
C ALA A 228 6.42 -5.86 -20.57
N THR A 229 5.60 -4.90 -20.17
CA THR A 229 5.53 -4.46 -18.78
C THR A 229 4.65 -5.45 -18.02
N PRO A 230 5.15 -6.05 -16.93
CA PRO A 230 4.36 -6.98 -16.14
C PRO A 230 3.07 -6.37 -15.59
N ILE A 231 1.99 -7.14 -15.63
CA ILE A 231 0.70 -6.75 -15.07
C ILE A 231 0.53 -7.44 -13.72
N VAL A 232 0.70 -6.68 -12.64
CA VAL A 232 0.59 -7.15 -11.25
C VAL A 232 -0.62 -6.55 -10.54
N SER A 233 -1.21 -7.29 -9.62
CA SER A 233 -2.32 -6.81 -8.80
C SER A 233 -1.81 -5.96 -7.62
N LEU A 234 -2.69 -5.14 -7.04
CA LEU A 234 -2.35 -4.36 -5.85
C LEU A 234 -1.98 -5.23 -4.63
N ARG A 235 -2.64 -6.38 -4.44
CA ARG A 235 -2.32 -7.32 -3.35
C ARG A 235 -0.94 -7.96 -3.53
N GLN A 236 -0.51 -8.24 -4.77
CA GLN A 236 0.85 -8.71 -5.05
C GLN A 236 1.89 -7.64 -4.72
N CYS A 237 1.61 -6.37 -5.07
CA CYS A 237 2.49 -5.26 -4.70
C CYS A 237 2.64 -5.16 -3.18
N PHE A 238 1.54 -5.14 -2.42
CA PHE A 238 1.60 -5.11 -0.95
C PHE A 238 2.38 -6.30 -0.39
N LEU A 239 2.16 -7.52 -0.87
CA LEU A 239 2.90 -8.70 -0.41
C LEU A 239 4.42 -8.58 -0.64
N ALA A 240 4.82 -8.15 -1.83
CA ALA A 240 6.24 -8.03 -2.19
C ALA A 240 6.93 -6.90 -1.42
N ILE A 241 6.28 -5.73 -1.32
CA ILE A 241 6.82 -4.60 -0.57
C ILE A 241 6.84 -4.88 0.93
N ALA A 242 5.82 -5.53 1.48
CA ALA A 242 5.80 -5.99 2.86
C ALA A 242 7.02 -6.89 3.18
N HIS A 243 7.32 -7.86 2.30
CA HIS A 243 8.50 -8.70 2.46
C HIS A 243 9.80 -7.88 2.43
N GLN A 244 9.95 -6.94 1.47
CA GLN A 244 11.12 -6.06 1.40
C GLN A 244 11.27 -5.19 2.65
N ALA A 245 10.17 -4.63 3.13
CA ALA A 245 10.11 -3.80 4.33
C ALA A 245 10.56 -4.56 5.58
N LYS A 246 10.14 -5.82 5.72
CA LYS A 246 10.60 -6.70 6.80
C LYS A 246 12.11 -6.94 6.75
N THR A 247 12.67 -7.18 5.57
CA THR A 247 14.10 -7.47 5.44
C THR A 247 15.00 -6.24 5.64
N GLN A 248 14.46 -5.04 5.47
CA GLN A 248 15.22 -3.80 5.50
C GLN A 248 15.43 -3.25 6.91
N GLY A 249 14.39 -3.27 7.74
CA GLY A 249 14.38 -2.62 9.04
C GLY A 249 14.32 -1.08 8.97
N PRO A 250 14.54 -0.39 10.11
CA PRO A 250 14.43 1.06 10.22
C PRO A 250 15.59 1.79 9.52
N VAL A 251 15.33 3.02 9.09
CA VAL A 251 16.31 3.89 8.42
C VAL A 251 16.40 5.26 9.06
N LEU A 252 17.63 5.77 9.23
CA LEU A 252 17.87 7.06 9.86
C LEU A 252 18.07 8.16 8.81
N ASN A 253 16.98 8.81 8.41
CA ASN A 253 17.05 9.97 7.54
C ASN A 253 17.42 11.22 8.35
N LEU A 254 18.64 11.74 8.14
CA LEU A 254 19.19 12.90 8.85
C LEU A 254 18.94 14.25 8.15
N THR A 255 18.25 14.28 7.00
CA THR A 255 17.95 15.53 6.28
C THR A 255 17.12 16.46 7.18
N PRO A 256 17.50 17.74 7.36
CA PRO A 256 16.71 18.68 8.16
C PRO A 256 15.25 18.78 7.69
N ASN A 257 14.29 18.90 8.60
CA ASN A 257 12.86 18.91 8.26
C ASN A 257 12.49 19.98 7.23
N TRP A 258 13.06 21.18 7.34
CA TRP A 258 12.85 22.30 6.41
C TRP A 258 13.40 22.05 5.00
N GLN A 259 14.24 21.03 4.80
CA GLN A 259 14.69 20.54 3.48
C GLN A 259 13.89 19.31 3.01
N TRP A 260 13.06 18.73 3.87
CA TRP A 260 12.34 17.49 3.59
C TRP A 260 10.86 17.76 3.30
N VAL A 261 10.15 18.38 4.23
CA VAL A 261 8.71 18.69 4.14
C VAL A 261 8.45 20.06 4.77
N MET A 262 7.78 20.94 4.02
CA MET A 262 7.39 22.29 4.47
C MET A 262 5.94 22.59 4.11
#